data_AF-A0A7R9ER73-F1
#
_entry.id   AF-A0A7R9ER73-F1
#
_cell.length_a   1.000
_cell.length_b   1.000
_cell.length_c   1.000
_cell.angle_alpha   90.00
_cell.angle_beta   90.00
_cell.angle_gamma   90.00
#
_symmetry.space_group_name_H-M   'P 1'
#
loop_
_entity.id
_entity.type
_entity.pdbx_description
1 polymer ?
#
loop_
_entity_poly.entity_id
_entity_poly.type
_entity_poly.pdbx_seq_one_letter_code
_entity_poly.pdbx_strand_id
1 'polypeptide(L)'
;MIKVEFRRLNWEFEVYTNNRSNTFAQDGSLHIRPTLTSDHYGEEFLSSGTISLLGGAPADACTNPSNYGCERTGSVTNLLNPAQSARIRSLNSFSFRYGKVEIRARMPSGDWLWPALWLLPRYNAYSTWPASGEIDLAELRGNLDYVQNGVNIGTEQSSSTLHFGPYWPLNAYESAHFSKNTPAGAGFDKDYHLYQMEWTSDYLKFSLDNEELGTVTPNDQGFWGLGGFSAINPTAENPWRFGTKMAPFDQEFYFLMNLAVGGVNGYFPDDGVNAGGKPWINTSPQASTDFWNGRSQWLPTWHLDENNGESSSLLVDYVKVWAV
;
A
#
# COMPACT_ATOMS: atom_id res chain seq x y z
N MET A 1 -4.19 2.34 15.78
CA MET A 1 -4.58 3.76 15.55
C MET A 1 -4.73 3.99 14.06
N ILE A 2 -5.68 4.81 13.63
CA ILE A 2 -5.82 5.20 12.21
C ILE A 2 -4.75 6.27 11.88
N LYS A 3 -4.24 6.23 10.66
CA LYS A 3 -3.33 7.22 10.08
C LYS A 3 -4.16 8.30 9.41
N VAL A 4 -3.89 9.56 9.73
CA VAL A 4 -4.55 10.74 9.16
C VAL A 4 -3.48 11.56 8.46
N GLU A 5 -3.53 11.60 7.12
CA GLU A 5 -2.59 12.34 6.25
C GLU A 5 -3.10 12.33 4.80
N PHE A 6 -2.64 13.27 3.97
CA PHE A 6 -2.98 13.27 2.55
C PHE A 6 -2.25 12.23 1.71
N ARG A 7 -0.96 11.99 1.95
CA ARG A 7 -0.12 11.19 1.02
C ARG A 7 1.09 10.58 1.72
N ARG A 8 1.68 9.57 1.10
CA ARG A 8 3.10 9.20 1.32
C ARG A 8 3.94 9.61 0.10
N LEU A 9 4.91 8.80 -0.32
CA LEU A 9 5.84 9.10 -1.42
C LEU A 9 5.23 8.88 -2.82
N ASN A 10 4.07 8.20 -2.93
CA ASN A 10 3.55 7.71 -4.22
C ASN A 10 2.61 8.70 -4.94
N TRP A 11 2.36 9.85 -4.34
CA TRP A 11 1.47 10.89 -4.86
C TRP A 11 0.03 10.39 -5.12
N GLU A 12 -0.50 9.59 -4.20
CA GLU A 12 -1.83 8.98 -4.33
C GLU A 12 -2.99 10.00 -4.29
N PHE A 13 -4.17 9.62 -4.78
CA PHE A 13 -5.31 10.50 -5.01
C PHE A 13 -6.35 10.49 -3.88
N GLU A 14 -6.16 9.66 -2.87
CA GLU A 14 -6.94 9.66 -1.64
C GLU A 14 -6.35 10.56 -0.56
N VAL A 15 -7.17 10.99 0.40
CA VAL A 15 -6.71 11.44 1.72
C VAL A 15 -7.12 10.41 2.77
N TYR A 16 -6.19 10.03 3.65
CA TYR A 16 -6.51 9.16 4.77
C TYR A 16 -7.14 9.96 5.91
N THR A 17 -8.33 9.55 6.33
CA THR A 17 -9.07 10.22 7.40
C THR A 17 -9.50 9.23 8.49
N ASN A 18 -9.68 9.74 9.70
CA ASN A 18 -10.27 8.99 10.81
C ASN A 18 -11.81 9.08 10.74
N ASN A 19 -12.41 8.54 9.69
CA ASN A 19 -13.85 8.62 9.46
C ASN A 19 -14.49 7.22 9.39
N ARG A 20 -15.65 7.05 10.04
CA ARG A 20 -16.43 5.80 10.02
C ARG A 20 -17.03 5.49 8.66
N SER A 21 -17.11 6.44 7.74
CA SER A 21 -17.44 6.17 6.35
C SER A 21 -16.30 5.44 5.60
N ASN A 22 -15.06 5.50 6.10
CA ASN A 22 -13.90 4.84 5.47
C ASN A 22 -13.35 3.68 6.29
N THR A 23 -13.61 3.61 7.60
CA THR A 23 -13.19 2.46 8.43
C THR A 23 -14.15 2.13 9.55
N PHE A 24 -14.66 0.91 9.51
CA PHE A 24 -15.60 0.37 10.48
C PHE A 24 -15.45 -1.14 10.59
N ALA A 25 -15.99 -1.72 11.66
CA ALA A 25 -16.12 -3.17 11.79
C ALA A 25 -17.58 -3.54 11.56
N GLN A 26 -17.83 -4.55 10.75
CA GLN A 26 -19.16 -5.05 10.44
C GLN A 26 -19.06 -6.56 10.18
N ASP A 27 -20.01 -7.31 10.74
CA ASP A 27 -20.13 -8.76 10.56
C ASP A 27 -18.85 -9.55 10.86
N GLY A 28 -18.09 -9.08 11.86
CA GLY A 28 -16.85 -9.71 12.31
C GLY A 28 -15.59 -9.29 11.55
N SER A 29 -15.73 -8.59 10.43
CA SER A 29 -14.61 -8.11 9.62
C SER A 29 -14.38 -6.60 9.80
N LEU A 30 -13.13 -6.19 9.66
CA LEU A 30 -12.75 -4.80 9.43
C LEU A 30 -12.98 -4.44 7.96
N HIS A 31 -13.60 -3.29 7.72
CA HIS A 31 -13.82 -2.72 6.40
C HIS A 31 -12.96 -1.46 6.25
N ILE A 32 -12.21 -1.37 5.15
CA ILE A 32 -11.54 -0.14 4.71
C ILE A 32 -12.13 0.22 3.33
N ARG A 33 -12.92 1.30 3.29
CA ARG A 33 -13.76 1.66 2.15
C ARG A 33 -13.37 3.01 1.56
N PRO A 34 -13.29 3.15 0.22
CA PRO A 34 -13.06 4.45 -0.41
C PRO A 34 -14.37 5.24 -0.47
N THR A 35 -14.28 6.56 -0.35
CA THR A 35 -15.40 7.50 -0.57
C THR A 35 -14.91 8.69 -1.38
N LEU A 36 -15.80 9.56 -1.85
CA LEU A 36 -15.37 10.78 -2.52
C LEU A 36 -15.23 11.93 -1.53
N THR A 37 -14.20 12.75 -1.73
CA THR A 37 -14.05 14.01 -1.00
C THR A 37 -15.21 14.96 -1.29
N SER A 38 -15.76 14.90 -2.53
CA SER A 38 -16.92 15.69 -2.93
C SER A 38 -18.22 15.31 -2.20
N ASP A 39 -18.35 14.08 -1.69
CA ASP A 39 -19.54 13.68 -0.94
C ASP A 39 -19.67 14.44 0.39
N HIS A 40 -18.53 14.90 0.94
CA HIS A 40 -18.49 15.68 2.17
C HIS A 40 -18.54 17.19 1.89
N TYR A 41 -17.77 17.66 0.91
CA TYR A 41 -17.52 19.09 0.74
C TYR A 41 -18.14 19.71 -0.54
N GLY A 42 -18.71 18.89 -1.43
CA GLY A 42 -19.17 19.30 -2.76
C GLY A 42 -18.04 19.30 -3.82
N GLU A 43 -18.40 19.20 -5.10
CA GLU A 43 -17.41 19.14 -6.19
C GLU A 43 -16.59 20.43 -6.34
N GLU A 44 -17.22 21.60 -6.19
CA GLU A 44 -16.54 22.91 -6.33
C GLU A 44 -15.40 23.08 -5.31
N PHE A 45 -15.53 22.45 -4.15
CA PHE A 45 -14.53 22.50 -3.09
C PHE A 45 -13.20 21.87 -3.53
N LEU A 46 -13.21 20.88 -4.43
CA LEU A 46 -11.97 20.25 -4.91
C LEU A 46 -11.01 21.25 -5.58
N SER A 47 -11.55 22.31 -6.19
CA SER A 47 -10.78 23.30 -6.96
C SER A 47 -10.36 24.55 -6.19
N SER A 48 -10.77 24.69 -4.93
CA SER A 48 -10.55 25.93 -4.16
C SER A 48 -10.47 25.76 -2.64
N GLY A 49 -11.01 24.66 -2.13
CA GLY A 49 -11.08 24.35 -0.71
C GLY A 49 -9.73 24.02 -0.11
N THR A 50 -9.67 24.12 1.21
CA THR A 50 -8.53 23.69 2.02
C THR A 50 -8.98 22.61 2.98
N ILE A 51 -8.33 21.44 2.95
CA ILE A 51 -8.47 20.41 3.98
C ILE A 51 -7.26 20.52 4.91
N SER A 52 -7.53 20.67 6.20
CA SER A 52 -6.52 20.71 7.26
C SER A 52 -6.75 19.55 8.22
N LEU A 53 -5.73 18.72 8.38
CA LEU A 53 -5.71 17.51 9.20
C LEU A 53 -4.98 17.74 10.53
N LEU A 54 -4.73 18.99 10.91
CA LEU A 54 -4.08 19.33 12.17
C LEU A 54 -4.91 18.88 13.39
N GLY A 55 -6.21 18.65 13.19
CA GLY A 55 -7.10 18.00 14.15
C GLY A 55 -7.43 18.87 15.38
N GLY A 56 -8.58 18.62 16.00
CA GLY A 56 -8.94 19.18 17.31
C GLY A 56 -8.68 18.23 18.48
N ALA A 57 -8.36 16.97 18.18
CA ALA A 57 -8.14 15.90 19.15
C ALA A 57 -6.99 14.97 18.71
N PRO A 58 -6.31 14.27 19.65
CA PRO A 58 -5.18 13.40 19.32
C PRO A 58 -5.48 12.29 18.30
N ALA A 59 -6.73 11.82 18.22
CA ALA A 59 -7.15 10.79 17.27
C ALA A 59 -7.22 11.29 15.82
N ASP A 60 -7.40 12.59 15.64
CA ASP A 60 -7.54 13.25 14.33
C ASP A 60 -6.29 14.02 13.94
N ALA A 61 -5.28 14.01 14.82
CA ALA A 61 -4.03 14.68 14.59
C ALA A 61 -3.30 14.04 13.40
N CYS A 62 -2.88 14.89 12.47
CA CYS A 62 -2.06 14.49 11.37
C CYS A 62 -0.82 13.71 11.83
N THR A 63 -0.59 12.59 11.16
CA THR A 63 0.42 11.62 11.58
C THR A 63 1.76 11.77 10.87
N ASN A 64 1.82 12.60 9.82
CA ASN A 64 3.04 12.94 9.10
C ASN A 64 2.89 14.28 8.34
N PRO A 65 3.65 15.34 8.70
CA PRO A 65 3.59 16.63 8.02
C PRO A 65 4.39 16.70 6.71
N SER A 66 5.25 15.73 6.43
CA SER A 66 6.06 15.74 5.21
C SER A 66 5.22 15.80 3.95
N ASN A 67 5.73 16.45 2.90
CA ASN A 67 5.11 16.53 1.57
C ASN A 67 3.66 17.06 1.57
N TYR A 68 3.40 18.11 2.36
CA TYR A 68 2.06 18.69 2.52
C TYR A 68 1.07 17.64 3.06
N GLY A 69 1.53 16.78 3.97
CA GLY A 69 0.78 15.63 4.48
C GLY A 69 -0.34 15.99 5.45
N CYS A 70 -0.30 17.20 6.04
CA CYS A 70 -1.29 17.65 7.04
C CYS A 70 -2.25 18.73 6.56
N GLU A 71 -1.94 19.44 5.49
CA GLU A 71 -2.81 20.51 4.98
C GLU A 71 -2.59 20.69 3.49
N ARG A 72 -3.68 20.85 2.75
CA ARG A 72 -3.64 21.14 1.32
C ARG A 72 -4.80 22.01 0.88
N THR A 73 -4.53 22.80 -0.14
CA THR A 73 -5.50 23.62 -0.85
C THR A 73 -5.57 23.16 -2.29
N GLY A 74 -6.79 22.98 -2.78
CA GLY A 74 -7.04 22.66 -4.18
C GLY A 74 -6.90 23.88 -5.06
N SER A 75 -6.68 23.65 -6.35
CA SER A 75 -6.73 24.68 -7.38
C SER A 75 -7.46 24.14 -8.62
N VAL A 76 -7.84 25.04 -9.52
CA VAL A 76 -8.46 24.68 -10.81
C VAL A 76 -7.58 23.78 -11.70
N THR A 77 -6.27 23.75 -11.46
CA THR A 77 -5.32 22.88 -12.20
C THR A 77 -4.90 21.66 -11.40
N ASN A 78 -4.91 21.74 -10.07
CA ASN A 78 -4.53 20.66 -9.17
C ASN A 78 -5.61 20.51 -8.12
N LEU A 79 -6.61 19.70 -8.45
CA LEU A 79 -7.69 19.40 -7.51
C LEU A 79 -7.12 18.78 -6.25
N LEU A 80 -7.77 19.07 -5.11
CA LEU A 80 -7.59 18.28 -3.90
C LEU A 80 -7.78 16.79 -4.21
N ASN A 81 -7.14 15.96 -3.39
CA ASN A 81 -7.31 14.50 -3.40
C ASN A 81 -8.81 14.14 -3.53
N PRO A 82 -9.26 13.63 -4.69
CA PRO A 82 -10.69 13.49 -4.97
C PRO A 82 -11.35 12.34 -4.21
N ALA A 83 -10.55 11.39 -3.71
CA ALA A 83 -11.01 10.30 -2.87
C ALA A 83 -10.63 10.51 -1.39
N GLN A 84 -11.35 9.83 -0.50
CA GLN A 84 -10.97 9.61 0.89
C GLN A 84 -10.90 8.12 1.14
N SER A 85 -10.04 7.72 2.06
CA SER A 85 -9.90 6.33 2.48
C SER A 85 -9.33 6.28 3.90
N ALA A 86 -8.83 5.13 4.31
CA ALA A 86 -8.16 4.97 5.58
C ALA A 86 -6.95 4.04 5.51
N ARG A 87 -6.05 4.26 6.48
CA ARG A 87 -4.86 3.46 6.73
C ARG A 87 -4.77 3.20 8.22
N ILE A 88 -4.72 1.95 8.63
CA ILE A 88 -4.63 1.55 10.04
C ILE A 88 -3.21 1.13 10.34
N ARG A 89 -2.70 1.49 11.52
CA ARG A 89 -1.37 1.10 11.99
C ARG A 89 -1.37 0.54 13.39
N SER A 90 -0.54 -0.48 13.62
CA SER A 90 -0.33 -1.08 14.94
C SER A 90 0.84 -0.50 15.73
N LEU A 91 1.55 0.54 15.22
CA LEU A 91 2.77 1.12 15.82
C LEU A 91 2.75 1.26 17.35
N ASN A 92 1.65 1.75 17.94
CA ASN A 92 1.55 1.98 19.39
C ASN A 92 0.87 0.85 20.17
N SER A 93 0.43 -0.22 19.49
CA SER A 93 -0.31 -1.33 20.09
C SER A 93 0.38 -2.68 19.93
N PHE A 94 1.10 -2.90 18.83
CA PHE A 94 1.76 -4.17 18.53
C PHE A 94 2.89 -3.98 17.51
N SER A 95 4.08 -4.43 17.86
CA SER A 95 5.21 -4.66 16.97
C SER A 95 5.88 -5.96 17.38
N PHE A 96 6.52 -6.64 16.44
CA PHE A 96 7.17 -7.92 16.68
C PHE A 96 8.39 -8.09 15.79
N ARG A 97 9.28 -9.00 16.19
CA ARG A 97 10.40 -9.45 15.39
C ARG A 97 10.41 -10.96 15.35
N TYR A 98 10.45 -11.51 14.15
CA TYR A 98 10.35 -12.94 13.86
C TYR A 98 9.02 -13.56 14.32
N GLY A 99 8.59 -14.57 13.59
CA GLY A 99 7.30 -15.21 13.79
C GLY A 99 6.64 -15.63 12.49
N LYS A 100 5.49 -16.27 12.63
CA LYS A 100 4.56 -16.53 11.54
C LYS A 100 3.44 -15.50 11.60
N VAL A 101 3.07 -14.94 10.45
CA VAL A 101 1.93 -14.06 10.25
C VAL A 101 0.93 -14.73 9.32
N GLU A 102 -0.35 -14.54 9.62
CA GLU A 102 -1.45 -14.88 8.73
C GLU A 102 -2.50 -13.77 8.80
N ILE A 103 -2.79 -13.18 7.64
CA ILE A 103 -3.89 -12.22 7.47
C ILE A 103 -4.91 -12.86 6.54
N ARG A 104 -6.14 -13.02 7.03
CA ARG A 104 -7.26 -13.45 6.19
C ARG A 104 -8.02 -12.21 5.71
N ALA A 105 -8.00 -11.97 4.40
CA ALA A 105 -8.62 -10.78 3.81
C ALA A 105 -9.25 -11.09 2.45
N ARG A 106 -10.28 -10.31 2.08
CA ARG A 106 -10.84 -10.24 0.73
C ARG A 106 -10.46 -8.89 0.14
N MET A 107 -9.84 -8.90 -1.04
CA MET A 107 -9.37 -7.68 -1.67
C MET A 107 -10.53 -6.91 -2.31
N PRO A 108 -10.43 -5.58 -2.43
CA PRO A 108 -11.44 -4.79 -3.12
C PRO A 108 -11.35 -4.95 -4.63
N SER A 109 -12.49 -4.82 -5.29
CA SER A 109 -12.62 -4.60 -6.74
C SER A 109 -13.10 -3.18 -7.01
N GLY A 110 -12.52 -2.54 -8.01
CA GLY A 110 -12.81 -1.18 -8.43
C GLY A 110 -11.59 -0.56 -9.08
N ASP A 111 -11.80 0.13 -10.19
CA ASP A 111 -10.71 0.72 -10.97
C ASP A 111 -9.87 1.67 -10.11
N TRP A 112 -8.55 1.52 -10.22
CA TRP A 112 -7.55 2.38 -9.56
C TRP A 112 -7.48 2.25 -8.04
N LEU A 113 -8.16 1.28 -7.44
CA LEU A 113 -7.98 0.94 -6.03
C LEU A 113 -6.64 0.20 -5.83
N TRP A 114 -5.94 0.50 -4.73
CA TRP A 114 -4.65 -0.08 -4.39
C TRP A 114 -4.66 -0.53 -2.92
N PRO A 115 -5.17 -1.74 -2.62
CA PRO A 115 -5.07 -2.34 -1.30
C PRO A 115 -3.63 -2.74 -0.96
N ALA A 116 -3.25 -2.58 0.31
CA ALA A 116 -1.96 -3.04 0.81
C ALA A 116 -2.07 -3.60 2.24
N LEU A 117 -1.44 -4.76 2.47
CA LEU A 117 -1.18 -5.38 3.76
C LEU A 117 0.33 -5.45 3.93
N TRP A 118 0.89 -4.70 4.88
CA TRP A 118 2.33 -4.45 4.89
C TRP A 118 2.83 -4.05 6.27
N LEU A 119 4.14 -3.97 6.43
CA LEU A 119 4.79 -3.67 7.69
C LEU A 119 5.92 -2.65 7.51
N LEU A 120 6.08 -1.82 8.53
CA LEU A 120 7.20 -0.88 8.66
C LEU A 120 7.95 -1.11 9.97
N PRO A 121 9.24 -0.73 10.03
CA PRO A 121 10.02 -0.85 11.24
C PRO A 121 9.47 0.09 12.32
N ARG A 122 9.46 -0.36 13.58
CA ARG A 122 9.07 0.46 14.74
C ARG A 122 9.96 1.70 14.87
N TYR A 123 11.25 1.55 14.55
CA TYR A 123 12.25 2.60 14.59
C TYR A 123 13.12 2.55 13.33
N ASN A 124 13.55 3.72 12.85
CA ASN A 124 14.51 3.81 11.75
C ASN A 124 15.94 3.51 12.23
N ALA A 125 16.22 2.26 12.60
CA ALA A 125 17.50 1.84 13.19
C ALA A 125 18.70 2.02 12.25
N TYR A 126 18.47 1.96 10.93
CA TYR A 126 19.52 1.95 9.90
C TYR A 126 19.45 3.15 8.96
N SER A 127 18.73 4.22 9.33
CA SER A 127 18.38 5.42 8.53
C SER A 127 16.97 5.38 7.93
N THR A 128 16.60 6.43 7.20
CA THR A 128 15.30 6.54 6.52
C THR A 128 15.11 5.46 5.47
N TRP A 129 13.87 5.28 5.02
CA TRP A 129 13.52 4.34 3.96
C TRP A 129 14.43 4.47 2.73
N PRO A 130 14.85 3.37 2.09
CA PRO A 130 14.52 1.96 2.40
C PRO A 130 15.52 1.31 3.38
N ALA A 131 16.45 2.07 3.97
CA ALA A 131 17.54 1.49 4.77
C ALA A 131 17.08 0.77 6.03
N SER A 132 15.94 1.15 6.61
CA SER A 132 15.32 0.43 7.74
C SER A 132 14.26 -0.59 7.34
N GLY A 133 14.07 -0.84 6.04
CA GLY A 133 13.19 -1.88 5.52
C GLY A 133 11.72 -1.49 5.35
N GLU A 134 11.04 -2.22 4.48
CA GLU A 134 9.58 -2.31 4.31
C GLU A 134 9.27 -3.76 3.93
N ILE A 135 8.20 -4.34 4.51
CA ILE A 135 7.74 -5.69 4.19
C ILE A 135 6.32 -5.56 3.64
N ASP A 136 6.16 -5.75 2.35
CA ASP A 136 4.86 -5.78 1.70
C ASP A 136 4.40 -7.23 1.63
N LEU A 137 3.50 -7.60 2.53
CA LEU A 137 2.95 -8.95 2.57
C LEU A 137 2.00 -9.17 1.40
N ALA A 138 1.20 -8.17 1.05
CA ALA A 138 0.33 -8.19 -0.12
C ALA A 138 0.09 -6.78 -0.65
N GLU A 139 0.32 -6.59 -1.95
CA GLU A 139 -0.12 -5.43 -2.72
C GLU A 139 -0.84 -5.90 -3.98
N LEU A 140 -1.96 -5.26 -4.30
CA LEU A 140 -2.79 -5.56 -5.46
C LEU A 140 -3.35 -4.29 -6.08
N ARG A 141 -3.95 -4.45 -7.27
CA ARG A 141 -4.78 -3.44 -7.92
C ARG A 141 -6.23 -3.94 -7.95
N GLY A 142 -7.19 -3.05 -7.71
CA GLY A 142 -8.61 -3.41 -7.70
C GLY A 142 -9.25 -3.49 -9.09
N ASN A 143 -8.54 -3.13 -10.16
CA ASN A 143 -9.07 -3.22 -11.51
C ASN A 143 -9.41 -4.68 -11.88
N LEU A 144 -10.58 -4.92 -12.46
CA LEU A 144 -10.98 -6.27 -12.85
C LEU A 144 -10.22 -6.79 -14.08
N ASP A 145 -10.00 -5.92 -15.07
CA ASP A 145 -9.46 -6.28 -16.39
C ASP A 145 -8.22 -5.46 -16.77
N TYR A 146 -7.33 -5.20 -15.81
CA TYR A 146 -6.12 -4.40 -16.08
C TYR A 146 -4.96 -5.29 -16.51
N VAL A 147 -4.62 -5.25 -17.79
CA VAL A 147 -3.67 -6.15 -18.43
C VAL A 147 -2.40 -5.42 -18.82
N GLN A 148 -1.24 -5.99 -18.46
CA GLN A 148 0.07 -5.57 -18.95
C GLN A 148 0.80 -6.80 -19.48
N ASN A 149 1.39 -6.71 -20.67
CA ASN A 149 2.13 -7.82 -21.29
C ASN A 149 1.34 -9.15 -21.36
N GLY A 150 0.02 -9.08 -21.54
CA GLY A 150 -0.87 -10.25 -21.61
C GLY A 150 -1.22 -10.88 -20.25
N VAL A 151 -0.80 -10.26 -19.14
CA VAL A 151 -1.11 -10.71 -17.78
C VAL A 151 -2.07 -9.73 -17.12
N ASN A 152 -3.14 -10.22 -16.50
CA ASN A 152 -3.99 -9.38 -15.66
C ASN A 152 -3.23 -9.01 -14.37
N ILE A 153 -2.83 -7.74 -14.26
CA ILE A 153 -2.13 -7.16 -13.10
C ILE A 153 -3.09 -6.46 -12.12
N GLY A 154 -4.40 -6.59 -12.37
CA GLY A 154 -5.51 -6.16 -11.55
C GLY A 154 -5.78 -7.08 -10.36
N THR A 155 -7.06 -7.39 -10.14
CA THR A 155 -7.54 -8.25 -9.04
C THR A 155 -6.99 -9.68 -9.08
N GLU A 156 -6.48 -10.12 -10.23
CA GLU A 156 -5.94 -11.47 -10.41
C GLU A 156 -4.47 -11.60 -10.01
N GLN A 157 -3.76 -10.51 -9.71
CA GLN A 157 -2.34 -10.57 -9.33
C GLN A 157 -2.12 -10.03 -7.92
N SER A 158 -1.46 -10.85 -7.09
CA SER A 158 -0.95 -10.44 -5.79
C SER A 158 0.56 -10.47 -5.78
N SER A 159 1.17 -9.47 -5.18
CA SER A 159 2.62 -9.41 -4.98
C SER A 159 3.02 -9.26 -3.51
N SER A 160 4.16 -9.85 -3.17
CA SER A 160 4.87 -9.61 -1.91
C SER A 160 6.27 -9.11 -2.21
N THR A 161 6.73 -8.12 -1.43
CA THR A 161 7.98 -7.41 -1.70
C THR A 161 8.73 -7.11 -0.41
N LEU A 162 10.07 -7.17 -0.45
CA LEU A 162 10.93 -6.55 0.56
C LEU A 162 11.62 -5.34 -0.02
N HIS A 163 11.44 -4.15 0.57
CA HIS A 163 12.23 -2.98 0.20
C HIS A 163 13.42 -2.85 1.14
N PHE A 164 14.61 -2.76 0.54
CA PHE A 164 15.87 -2.59 1.26
C PHE A 164 16.90 -1.92 0.36
N GLY A 165 17.78 -1.12 0.94
CA GLY A 165 18.85 -0.44 0.23
C GLY A 165 19.46 0.67 1.07
N PRO A 166 20.67 1.16 0.75
CA PRO A 166 21.30 2.22 1.54
C PRO A 166 20.53 3.55 1.50
N TYR A 167 19.77 3.81 0.44
CA TYR A 167 18.98 5.02 0.23
C TYR A 167 18.01 4.84 -0.96
N TRP A 168 17.09 5.79 -1.18
CA TRP A 168 15.98 5.64 -2.13
C TRP A 168 16.38 5.26 -3.57
N PRO A 169 17.43 5.85 -4.22
CA PRO A 169 17.80 5.43 -5.57
C PRO A 169 18.38 4.02 -5.68
N LEU A 170 18.77 3.40 -4.56
CA LEU A 170 19.32 2.04 -4.52
C LEU A 170 18.40 1.09 -3.75
N ASN A 171 17.08 1.28 -3.87
CA ASN A 171 16.11 0.30 -3.38
C ASN A 171 16.19 -0.98 -4.24
N ALA A 172 16.63 -2.09 -3.68
CA ALA A 172 16.84 -3.37 -4.38
C ALA A 172 15.62 -4.31 -4.33
N TYR A 173 14.42 -3.75 -4.22
CA TYR A 173 13.17 -4.51 -4.06
C TYR A 173 12.96 -5.59 -5.13
N GLU A 174 13.41 -5.37 -6.36
CA GLU A 174 13.31 -6.34 -7.47
C GLU A 174 13.95 -7.68 -7.16
N SER A 175 15.01 -7.70 -6.33
CA SER A 175 15.68 -8.93 -5.91
C SER A 175 14.92 -9.73 -4.84
N ALA A 176 13.81 -9.18 -4.34
CA ALA A 176 12.96 -9.77 -3.31
C ALA A 176 11.47 -9.47 -3.59
N HIS A 177 11.09 -9.44 -4.87
CA HIS A 177 9.72 -9.26 -5.32
C HIS A 177 9.18 -10.57 -5.90
N PHE A 178 7.99 -10.96 -5.46
CA PHE A 178 7.33 -12.17 -5.91
C PHE A 178 5.87 -11.86 -6.25
N SER A 179 5.37 -12.44 -7.33
CA SER A 179 3.97 -12.26 -7.75
C SER A 179 3.33 -13.60 -8.13
N LYS A 180 2.03 -13.68 -7.92
CA LYS A 180 1.20 -14.83 -8.31
C LYS A 180 -0.09 -14.35 -8.93
N ASN A 181 -0.42 -14.99 -10.05
CA ASN A 181 -1.68 -14.80 -10.75
C ASN A 181 -2.65 -15.93 -10.43
N THR A 182 -3.92 -15.60 -10.25
CA THR A 182 -5.02 -16.57 -10.22
C THR A 182 -5.38 -17.01 -11.64
N PRO A 183 -6.15 -18.09 -11.80
CA PRO A 183 -6.85 -18.36 -13.06
C PRO A 183 -7.76 -17.18 -13.44
N ALA A 184 -8.01 -17.04 -14.74
CA ALA A 184 -8.89 -16.00 -15.27
C ALA A 184 -10.29 -16.07 -14.64
N GLY A 185 -10.79 -14.93 -14.17
CA GLY A 185 -12.08 -14.78 -13.49
C GLY A 185 -12.09 -15.20 -12.00
N ALA A 186 -10.96 -15.66 -11.46
CA ALA A 186 -10.83 -16.12 -10.07
C ALA A 186 -9.99 -15.16 -9.21
N GLY A 187 -10.16 -13.85 -9.43
CA GLY A 187 -9.40 -12.80 -8.73
C GLY A 187 -9.53 -12.85 -7.21
N PHE A 188 -8.57 -12.21 -6.53
CA PHE A 188 -8.51 -12.13 -5.06
C PHE A 188 -9.62 -11.28 -4.44
N ASP A 189 -10.47 -10.66 -5.26
CA ASP A 189 -11.66 -9.92 -4.85
C ASP A 189 -12.87 -10.82 -4.57
N LYS A 190 -12.87 -12.05 -5.09
CA LYS A 190 -14.02 -12.97 -5.06
C LYS A 190 -14.25 -13.61 -3.70
N ASP A 191 -13.19 -13.93 -2.99
CA ASP A 191 -13.26 -14.66 -1.72
C ASP A 191 -12.17 -14.18 -0.74
N TYR A 192 -12.24 -14.68 0.49
CA TYR A 192 -11.17 -14.46 1.46
C TYR A 192 -9.99 -15.38 1.18
N HIS A 193 -8.80 -14.79 1.13
CA HIS A 193 -7.53 -15.48 0.95
C HIS A 193 -6.63 -15.34 2.19
N LEU A 194 -5.67 -16.26 2.34
CA LEU A 194 -4.68 -16.23 3.41
C LEU A 194 -3.37 -15.66 2.89
N TYR A 195 -3.03 -14.46 3.37
CA TYR A 195 -1.73 -13.82 3.11
C TYR A 195 -0.81 -14.12 4.29
N GLN A 196 0.27 -14.84 4.04
CA GLN A 196 1.08 -15.46 5.08
C GLN A 196 2.56 -15.11 4.93
N MET A 197 3.24 -14.97 6.06
CA MET A 197 4.69 -14.81 6.12
C MET A 197 5.26 -15.68 7.24
N GLU A 198 6.41 -16.29 6.99
CA GLU A 198 7.27 -16.88 8.02
C GLU A 198 8.59 -16.13 8.02
N TRP A 199 8.92 -15.52 9.14
CA TRP A 199 10.08 -14.64 9.30
C TRP A 199 10.93 -15.13 10.46
N THR A 200 12.18 -15.48 10.18
CA THR A 200 13.14 -16.03 11.14
C THR A 200 14.45 -15.25 11.11
N SER A 201 15.40 -15.64 11.96
CA SER A 201 16.78 -15.15 11.89
C SER A 201 17.55 -15.60 10.64
N ASP A 202 16.99 -16.52 9.85
CA ASP A 202 17.66 -17.14 8.71
C ASP A 202 17.03 -16.79 7.36
N TYR A 203 15.71 -16.62 7.31
CA TYR A 203 14.98 -16.36 6.07
C TYR A 203 13.67 -15.61 6.32
N LEU A 204 13.11 -15.09 5.23
CA LEU A 204 11.75 -14.58 5.16
C LEU A 204 11.04 -15.24 3.98
N LYS A 205 9.92 -15.91 4.25
CA LYS A 205 9.12 -16.63 3.26
C LYS A 205 7.72 -16.05 3.20
N PHE A 206 7.24 -15.80 1.99
CA PHE A 206 5.86 -15.42 1.72
C PHE A 206 5.05 -16.62 1.23
N SER A 207 3.77 -16.67 1.60
CA SER A 207 2.84 -17.69 1.12
C SER A 207 1.46 -17.08 0.90
N LEU A 208 0.74 -17.63 -0.07
CA LEU A 208 -0.62 -17.24 -0.41
C LEU A 208 -1.47 -18.51 -0.49
N ASP A 209 -2.52 -18.58 0.33
CA ASP A 209 -3.37 -19.76 0.50
C ASP A 209 -2.60 -21.04 0.84
N ASN A 210 -1.61 -20.92 1.72
CA ASN A 210 -0.68 -21.99 2.13
C ASN A 210 0.25 -22.50 1.01
N GLU A 211 0.28 -21.84 -0.14
CA GLU A 211 1.26 -22.11 -1.20
C GLU A 211 2.41 -21.11 -1.12
N GLU A 212 3.65 -21.60 -1.14
CA GLU A 212 4.82 -20.73 -1.12
C GLU A 212 4.85 -19.84 -2.37
N LEU A 213 5.01 -18.54 -2.14
CA LEU A 213 5.17 -17.55 -3.19
C LEU A 213 6.65 -17.29 -3.48
N GLY A 214 7.46 -17.22 -2.43
CA GLY A 214 8.90 -17.02 -2.53
C GLY A 214 9.57 -16.93 -1.16
N THR A 215 10.87 -17.23 -1.14
CA THR A 215 11.69 -17.20 0.07
C THR A 215 12.97 -16.42 -0.18
N VAL A 216 13.27 -15.48 0.71
CA VAL A 216 14.54 -14.74 0.75
C VAL A 216 15.42 -15.31 1.86
N THR A 217 16.56 -15.89 1.47
CA THR A 217 17.57 -16.43 2.40
C THR A 217 18.91 -15.75 2.12
N PRO A 218 19.23 -14.64 2.82
CA PRO A 218 20.51 -13.98 2.65
C PRO A 218 21.67 -14.88 3.10
N ASN A 219 22.78 -14.84 2.36
CA ASN A 219 24.02 -15.49 2.75
C ASN A 219 24.76 -14.67 3.84
N ASP A 220 26.02 -15.00 4.13
CA ASP A 220 26.82 -14.28 5.15
C ASP A 220 27.06 -12.79 4.82
N GLN A 221 26.85 -12.37 3.57
CA GLN A 221 26.89 -10.95 3.17
C GLN A 221 25.57 -10.22 3.41
N GLY A 222 24.54 -10.93 3.90
CA GLY A 222 23.22 -10.40 4.24
C GLY A 222 22.51 -9.75 3.05
N PHE A 223 21.58 -8.84 3.35
CA PHE A 223 20.88 -8.06 2.32
C PHE A 223 21.81 -7.12 1.54
N TRP A 224 22.98 -6.77 2.08
CA TRP A 224 23.97 -5.99 1.32
C TRP A 224 24.50 -6.76 0.12
N GLY A 225 24.81 -8.04 0.32
CA GLY A 225 25.19 -8.96 -0.75
C GLY A 225 24.04 -9.26 -1.69
N LEU A 226 22.82 -9.49 -1.17
CA LEU A 226 21.62 -9.75 -1.97
C LEU A 226 21.35 -8.60 -2.97
N GLY A 227 21.47 -7.35 -2.52
CA GLY A 227 21.29 -6.17 -3.38
C GLY A 227 22.50 -5.84 -4.26
N GLY A 228 23.62 -6.57 -4.15
CA GLY A 228 24.81 -6.35 -4.99
C GLY A 228 25.46 -4.97 -4.84
N PHE A 229 25.24 -4.27 -3.71
CA PHE A 229 25.53 -2.84 -3.61
C PHE A 229 27.01 -2.49 -3.73
N SER A 230 27.92 -3.37 -3.32
CA SER A 230 29.37 -3.14 -3.51
C SER A 230 29.76 -2.99 -4.98
N ALA A 231 29.03 -3.66 -5.89
CA ALA A 231 29.29 -3.57 -7.33
C ALA A 231 28.59 -2.36 -7.96
N ILE A 232 27.37 -2.05 -7.50
CA ILE A 232 26.57 -0.94 -8.02
C ILE A 232 27.13 0.42 -7.60
N ASN A 233 27.49 0.57 -6.33
CA ASN A 233 28.11 1.79 -5.80
C ASN A 233 29.20 1.46 -4.79
N PRO A 234 30.47 1.32 -5.22
CA PRO A 234 31.59 0.96 -4.35
C PRO A 234 31.90 1.95 -3.23
N THR A 235 31.40 3.19 -3.30
CA THR A 235 31.62 4.22 -2.28
C THR A 235 30.47 4.32 -1.29
N ALA A 236 29.36 3.60 -1.52
CA ALA A 236 28.24 3.58 -0.58
C ALA A 236 28.64 2.87 0.72
N GLU A 237 28.37 3.51 1.85
CA GLU A 237 28.55 2.86 3.15
C GLU A 237 27.42 1.85 3.39
N ASN A 238 27.79 0.65 3.83
CA ASN A 238 26.81 -0.35 4.25
C ASN A 238 26.15 0.07 5.58
N PRO A 239 24.85 0.44 5.59
CA PRO A 239 24.16 0.85 6.81
C PRO A 239 23.98 -0.33 7.79
N TRP A 240 24.07 -1.56 7.30
CA TRP A 240 23.81 -2.79 8.07
C TRP A 240 25.09 -3.44 8.60
N ARG A 241 26.25 -2.77 8.52
CA ARG A 241 27.56 -3.33 8.94
C ARG A 241 27.63 -3.81 10.40
N PHE A 242 26.72 -3.35 11.26
CA PHE A 242 26.60 -3.75 12.66
C PHE A 242 25.31 -4.52 12.95
N GLY A 243 24.50 -4.79 11.93
CA GLY A 243 23.29 -5.62 12.04
C GLY A 243 23.60 -7.10 11.87
N THR A 244 22.55 -7.91 11.93
CA THR A 244 22.63 -9.34 11.57
C THR A 244 22.59 -9.53 10.05
N LYS A 245 22.75 -10.77 9.56
CA LYS A 245 22.55 -11.07 8.13
C LYS A 245 21.14 -10.73 7.62
N MET A 246 20.16 -10.64 8.53
CA MET A 246 18.79 -10.27 8.22
C MET A 246 18.54 -8.76 8.23
N ALA A 247 19.50 -7.93 8.64
CA ALA A 247 19.33 -6.48 8.60
C ALA A 247 18.99 -6.01 7.16
N PRO A 248 17.96 -5.16 6.97
CA PRO A 248 17.27 -4.39 8.00
C PRO A 248 16.08 -5.09 8.70
N PHE A 249 15.74 -6.30 8.28
CA PHE A 249 14.66 -7.14 8.82
C PHE A 249 15.08 -7.92 10.06
N ASP A 250 15.90 -7.32 10.91
CA ASP A 250 16.31 -7.82 12.22
C ASP A 250 15.87 -6.90 13.38
N GLN A 251 14.97 -5.96 13.06
CA GLN A 251 14.31 -5.05 13.99
C GLN A 251 12.85 -5.45 14.19
N GLU A 252 12.15 -4.81 15.12
CA GLU A 252 10.70 -4.97 15.24
C GLU A 252 9.95 -4.20 14.15
N PHE A 253 8.92 -4.83 13.59
CA PHE A 253 8.03 -4.25 12.59
C PHE A 253 6.59 -4.20 13.13
N TYR A 254 5.81 -3.23 12.64
CA TYR A 254 4.39 -3.05 12.95
C TYR A 254 3.55 -3.09 11.68
N PHE A 255 2.29 -3.53 11.79
CA PHE A 255 1.39 -3.65 10.65
C PHE A 255 0.83 -2.31 10.19
N LEU A 256 0.65 -2.22 8.88
CA LEU A 256 -0.18 -1.26 8.17
C LEU A 256 -1.15 -2.02 7.26
N MET A 257 -2.38 -1.51 7.20
CA MET A 257 -3.40 -1.96 6.26
C MET A 257 -4.08 -0.72 5.70
N ASN A 258 -4.14 -0.60 4.38
CA ASN A 258 -4.80 0.54 3.74
C ASN A 258 -5.41 0.18 2.39
N LEU A 259 -6.23 1.11 1.93
CA LEU A 259 -6.73 1.16 0.57
C LEU A 259 -6.36 2.51 -0.04
N ALA A 260 -5.31 2.53 -0.86
CA ALA A 260 -4.94 3.71 -1.63
C ALA A 260 -5.77 3.82 -2.91
N VAL A 261 -5.71 4.97 -3.58
CA VAL A 261 -6.39 5.24 -4.85
C VAL A 261 -5.41 5.90 -5.82
N GLY A 262 -5.13 5.23 -6.94
CA GLY A 262 -4.23 5.73 -7.99
C GLY A 262 -2.82 6.05 -7.48
N GLY A 263 -2.21 7.07 -8.08
CA GLY A 263 -0.82 7.48 -7.80
C GLY A 263 0.03 7.56 -9.07
N VAL A 264 1.21 8.17 -8.95
CA VAL A 264 2.07 8.49 -10.11
C VAL A 264 3.44 7.82 -10.06
N ASN A 265 3.66 6.93 -9.10
CA ASN A 265 4.94 6.25 -8.87
C ASN A 265 5.22 5.10 -9.84
N GLY A 266 4.39 4.89 -10.87
CA GLY A 266 4.50 3.78 -11.80
C GLY A 266 3.77 2.51 -11.38
N TYR A 267 3.19 2.45 -10.17
CA TYR A 267 2.45 1.26 -9.72
C TYR A 267 1.28 0.95 -10.66
N PHE A 268 0.57 1.97 -11.15
CA PHE A 268 -0.31 1.84 -12.30
C PHE A 268 0.49 2.20 -13.56
N PRO A 269 0.98 1.24 -14.35
CA PRO A 269 1.83 1.52 -15.49
C PRO A 269 1.07 2.21 -16.63
N ASP A 270 1.75 3.11 -17.35
CA ASP A 270 1.11 3.88 -18.45
C ASP A 270 0.85 3.03 -19.70
N ASP A 271 1.51 1.87 -19.84
CA ASP A 271 1.31 0.91 -20.93
C ASP A 271 0.33 -0.24 -20.58
N GLY A 272 -0.25 -0.20 -19.37
CA GLY A 272 -1.31 -1.14 -18.98
C GLY A 272 -2.64 -0.81 -19.68
N VAL A 273 -3.38 -1.85 -20.06
CA VAL A 273 -4.68 -1.75 -20.74
C VAL A 273 -5.79 -2.11 -19.77
N ASN A 274 -6.68 -1.17 -19.46
CA ASN A 274 -7.90 -1.40 -18.69
C ASN A 274 -9.13 -1.07 -19.54
N ALA A 275 -10.28 -1.64 -19.23
CA ALA A 275 -11.55 -1.18 -19.80
C ALA A 275 -11.72 0.34 -19.53
N GLY A 276 -11.97 1.10 -20.60
CA GLY A 276 -12.05 2.56 -20.55
C GLY A 276 -10.71 3.33 -20.50
N GLY A 277 -9.59 2.66 -20.22
CA GLY A 277 -8.24 3.25 -20.21
C GLY A 277 -7.84 3.94 -18.90
N LYS A 278 -6.54 4.22 -18.70
CA LYS A 278 -6.05 4.95 -17.53
C LYS A 278 -6.26 6.47 -17.73
N PRO A 279 -6.95 7.20 -16.82
CA PRO A 279 -7.28 8.59 -17.04
C PRO A 279 -6.13 9.58 -16.81
N TRP A 280 -5.00 9.15 -16.23
CA TRP A 280 -3.80 9.97 -16.03
C TRP A 280 -2.54 9.27 -16.55
N ILE A 281 -1.48 10.03 -16.78
CA ILE A 281 -0.13 9.49 -17.00
C ILE A 281 0.76 9.76 -15.77
N ASN A 282 1.74 8.89 -15.51
CA ASN A 282 2.59 9.00 -14.31
C ASN A 282 3.48 10.26 -14.27
N THR A 283 3.68 10.93 -15.41
CA THR A 283 4.44 12.17 -15.49
C THR A 283 3.55 13.42 -15.46
N SER A 284 2.21 13.28 -15.39
CA SER A 284 1.31 14.41 -15.41
C SER A 284 1.46 15.26 -14.14
N PRO A 285 1.73 16.57 -14.26
CA PRO A 285 1.73 17.47 -13.11
C PRO A 285 0.32 17.74 -12.58
N GLN A 286 -0.72 17.23 -13.25
CA GLN A 286 -2.15 17.40 -12.92
C GLN A 286 -2.84 16.04 -12.76
N ALA A 287 -2.10 14.96 -12.49
CA ALA A 287 -2.63 13.60 -12.46
C ALA A 287 -3.87 13.42 -11.57
N SER A 288 -3.95 14.14 -10.44
CA SER A 288 -5.12 14.17 -9.55
C SER A 288 -6.37 14.75 -10.24
N THR A 289 -6.19 15.81 -11.02
CA THR A 289 -7.25 16.43 -11.83
C THR A 289 -7.64 15.54 -13.01
N ASP A 290 -6.66 14.95 -13.69
CA ASP A 290 -6.88 14.01 -14.80
C ASP A 290 -7.68 12.79 -14.34
N PHE A 291 -7.30 12.21 -13.20
CA PHE A 291 -8.03 11.14 -12.53
C PHE A 291 -9.48 11.54 -12.26
N TRP A 292 -9.73 12.72 -11.67
CA TRP A 292 -11.09 13.20 -11.38
C TRP A 292 -11.93 13.44 -12.64
N ASN A 293 -11.32 13.95 -13.70
CA ASN A 293 -12.01 14.17 -14.97
C ASN A 293 -12.43 12.85 -15.63
N GLY A 294 -11.69 11.77 -15.40
CA GLY A 294 -12.04 10.41 -15.84
C GLY A 294 -13.11 9.70 -15.01
N ARG A 295 -13.69 10.34 -13.98
CA ARG A 295 -14.58 9.64 -13.01
C ARG A 295 -15.80 8.97 -13.59
N SER A 296 -16.35 9.46 -14.69
CA SER A 296 -17.48 8.79 -15.36
C SER A 296 -17.13 7.38 -15.84
N GLN A 297 -15.84 7.09 -16.06
CA GLN A 297 -15.35 5.79 -16.46
C GLN A 297 -15.13 4.86 -15.26
N TRP A 298 -14.42 5.33 -14.23
CA TRP A 298 -13.97 4.45 -13.14
C TRP A 298 -14.91 4.41 -11.93
N LEU A 299 -15.61 5.50 -11.62
CA LEU A 299 -16.44 5.57 -10.41
C LEU A 299 -17.57 4.53 -10.39
N PRO A 300 -18.27 4.23 -11.51
CA PRO A 300 -19.28 3.18 -11.51
C PRO A 300 -18.73 1.80 -11.12
N THR A 301 -17.44 1.53 -11.35
CA THR A 301 -16.80 0.25 -11.01
C THR A 301 -16.61 0.05 -9.50
N TRP A 302 -16.76 1.11 -8.69
CA TRP A 302 -16.64 1.01 -7.24
C TRP A 302 -17.93 0.56 -6.56
N HIS A 303 -19.06 0.55 -7.30
CA HIS A 303 -20.36 0.10 -6.82
C HIS A 303 -20.73 0.65 -5.42
N LEU A 304 -20.48 1.96 -5.20
CA LEU A 304 -20.64 2.58 -3.87
C LEU A 304 -22.10 2.58 -3.38
N ASP A 305 -23.06 2.52 -4.29
CA ASP A 305 -24.49 2.45 -4.04
C ASP A 305 -25.01 1.01 -3.83
N GLU A 306 -24.21 0.00 -4.14
CA GLU A 306 -24.54 -1.41 -3.96
C GLU A 306 -23.92 -1.96 -2.67
N ASN A 307 -24.75 -2.57 -1.82
CA ASN A 307 -24.31 -3.16 -0.55
C ASN A 307 -23.32 -2.28 0.23
N ASN A 308 -23.57 -0.96 0.25
CA ASN A 308 -22.74 0.03 0.93
C ASN A 308 -21.27 0.07 0.45
N GLY A 309 -20.99 -0.27 -0.81
CA GLY A 309 -19.64 -0.28 -1.39
C GLY A 309 -18.76 -1.43 -0.88
N GLU A 310 -19.37 -2.56 -0.50
CA GLU A 310 -18.61 -3.70 0.05
C GLU A 310 -17.63 -4.32 -0.96
N SER A 311 -17.95 -4.31 -2.26
CA SER A 311 -17.06 -4.84 -3.30
C SER A 311 -15.79 -4.01 -3.45
N SER A 312 -15.87 -2.68 -3.29
CA SER A 312 -14.72 -1.77 -3.31
C SER A 312 -14.02 -1.61 -1.95
N SER A 313 -14.44 -2.36 -0.93
CA SER A 313 -13.84 -2.32 0.39
C SER A 313 -12.80 -3.43 0.57
N LEU A 314 -11.64 -3.08 1.16
CA LEU A 314 -10.72 -4.09 1.68
C LEU A 314 -11.33 -4.66 2.96
N LEU A 315 -11.61 -5.95 2.96
CA LEU A 315 -12.17 -6.67 4.10
C LEU A 315 -11.10 -7.50 4.79
N VAL A 316 -10.88 -7.28 6.08
CA VAL A 316 -9.93 -8.06 6.88
C VAL A 316 -10.71 -8.78 7.98
N ASP A 317 -10.73 -10.11 7.92
CA ASP A 317 -11.37 -10.95 8.93
C ASP A 317 -10.50 -11.01 10.19
N TYR A 318 -9.24 -11.43 10.04
CA TYR A 318 -8.31 -11.47 11.16
C TYR A 318 -6.85 -11.27 10.77
N VAL A 319 -6.06 -10.94 11.79
CA VAL A 319 -4.59 -10.97 11.79
C VAL A 319 -4.15 -11.87 12.93
N LYS A 320 -3.31 -12.86 12.64
CA LYS A 320 -2.71 -13.75 13.65
C LYS A 320 -1.20 -13.72 13.55
N VAL A 321 -0.55 -13.76 14.71
CA VAL A 321 0.91 -13.81 14.82
C VAL A 321 1.28 -14.88 15.83
N TRP A 322 2.25 -15.72 15.48
CA TRP A 322 2.80 -16.77 16.34
C TRP A 322 4.32 -16.63 16.42
N ALA A 323 4.88 -16.88 17.60
CA ALA A 323 6.32 -17.08 17.73
C ALA A 323 6.73 -18.38 17.04
N VAL A 324 7.93 -18.39 16.46
CA VAL A 324 8.55 -19.54 15.78
C VAL A 324 9.84 -19.95 16.46
#